data_AF-A0A1E3XCQ7-F1
#
_entry.id   AF-A0A1E3XCQ7-F1
#
_cell.length_a   1.000
_cell.length_b   1.000
_cell.length_c   1.000
_cell.angle_alpha   90.00
_cell.angle_beta   90.00
_cell.angle_gamma   90.00
#
_symmetry.space_group_name_H-M   'P 1'
#
loop_
_entity.id
_entity.type
_entity.pdbx_description
1 polymer ?
#
loop_
_entity_poly.entity_id
_entity_poly.type
_entity_poly.pdbx_seq_one_letter_code
_entity_poly.pdbx_strand_id
1 'polypeptide(L)'
;MPNCLNESKTMTKMTNKKNTLTDFMSLSAKAQFAFDRGEDKKTTKYLRKAMALGSKHGYFNFQMWRPDVMVPLCMKAMAEGIEVDYVRELIRKRNIFPENPPMDINNWPWPLKIYTLGRLSLFKDGKLIQFSRKVPQKPIALLKALIALGAKDASRVASGAVSESKIRDVLWPDAEGDASYNTLTTNLNRLRQVIGIEKAILFQKGRIELNPRYCWVDIWSFERLLDQAYSTKRDGDKKKHVQLLEKAVEMYHGDFLDGEEEEFWTISPSERLRNKFIRCLSKLGSYREENRQFEKAIDYYNKGIEVYDLAEELYQRLIICYYRIGCNADVVGVYKRLEKVLSAASGITPSQKTKQIFKRLLYK
;
A
#
# COMPACT_ATOMS: atom_id res chain seq x y z
N MET A 1 -14.42 60.23 -14.98
CA MET A 1 -14.46 59.77 -13.58
C MET A 1 -15.90 59.56 -13.09
N PRO A 2 -16.54 58.40 -13.37
CA PRO A 2 -17.66 57.97 -12.53
C PRO A 2 -17.72 56.45 -12.22
N ASN A 3 -16.60 55.71 -12.28
CA ASN A 3 -16.62 54.25 -12.03
C ASN A 3 -16.21 53.79 -10.62
N CYS A 4 -15.71 54.67 -9.74
CA CYS A 4 -15.23 54.25 -8.41
C CYS A 4 -16.33 54.23 -7.32
N LEU A 5 -17.52 54.79 -7.58
CA LEU A 5 -18.59 54.88 -6.57
C LEU A 5 -19.56 53.68 -6.59
N ASN A 6 -19.59 52.89 -7.67
CA ASN A 6 -20.45 51.69 -7.74
C ASN A 6 -19.81 50.44 -7.13
N GLU A 7 -18.47 50.34 -7.08
CA GLU A 7 -17.78 49.21 -6.42
C GLU A 7 -17.81 49.32 -4.88
N SER A 8 -17.90 50.54 -4.35
CA SER A 8 -18.06 50.79 -2.91
C SER A 8 -19.38 50.22 -2.38
N LYS A 9 -20.49 50.42 -3.11
CA LYS A 9 -21.82 49.92 -2.71
C LYS A 9 -21.98 48.41 -2.83
N THR A 10 -21.23 47.74 -3.71
CA THR A 10 -21.17 46.26 -3.77
C THR A 10 -20.31 45.67 -2.65
N MET A 11 -19.30 46.39 -2.15
CA MET A 11 -18.52 45.97 -0.97
C MET A 11 -19.28 46.15 0.35
N THR A 12 -20.13 47.17 0.49
CA THR A 12 -20.91 47.38 1.73
C THR A 12 -22.11 46.43 1.87
N LYS A 13 -22.53 45.74 0.81
CA LYS A 13 -23.60 44.70 0.88
C LYS A 13 -23.10 43.31 1.32
N MET A 14 -21.80 43.13 1.56
CA MET A 14 -21.21 41.84 1.99
C MET A 14 -20.94 41.74 3.51
N THR A 15 -21.22 42.78 4.30
CA THR A 15 -20.86 42.82 5.73
C THR A 15 -21.88 42.20 6.70
N ASN A 16 -22.91 41.51 6.21
CA ASN A 16 -23.84 40.77 7.09
C ASN A 16 -24.09 39.30 6.68
N LYS A 17 -23.14 38.69 5.97
CA LYS A 17 -23.05 37.23 5.81
C LYS A 17 -21.97 36.74 6.76
N LYS A 18 -22.30 35.81 7.66
CA LYS A 18 -21.30 35.04 8.43
C LYS A 18 -20.09 34.77 7.55
N ASN A 19 -18.90 35.21 7.97
CA ASN A 19 -17.68 35.06 7.19
C ASN A 19 -17.28 33.58 7.20
N THR A 20 -17.85 32.79 6.30
CA THR A 20 -17.71 31.34 6.22
C THR A 20 -16.26 30.88 6.07
N LEU A 21 -15.39 31.75 5.56
CA LEU A 21 -13.95 31.51 5.52
C LEU A 21 -13.32 31.57 6.93
N THR A 22 -13.74 32.52 7.78
CA THR A 22 -13.30 32.56 9.19
C THR A 22 -13.81 31.37 10.00
N ASP A 23 -15.02 30.87 9.70
CA ASP A 23 -15.54 29.65 10.30
C ASP A 23 -14.70 28.43 9.87
N PHE A 24 -14.35 28.33 8.58
CA PHE A 24 -13.46 27.30 8.07
C PHE A 24 -12.10 27.32 8.77
N MET A 25 -11.46 28.50 8.87
CA MET A 25 -10.18 28.66 9.56
C MET A 25 -10.28 28.28 11.05
N SER A 26 -11.32 28.76 11.74
CA SER A 26 -11.55 28.45 13.16
C SER A 26 -11.75 26.96 13.40
N LEU A 27 -12.54 26.29 12.55
CA LEU A 27 -12.79 24.85 12.67
C LEU A 27 -11.53 24.03 12.34
N SER A 28 -10.73 24.47 11.37
CA SER A 28 -9.45 23.82 11.04
C SER A 28 -8.45 23.93 12.19
N ALA A 29 -8.34 25.11 12.82
CA ALA A 29 -7.53 25.30 14.02
C ALA A 29 -8.03 24.47 15.21
N LYS A 30 -9.34 24.41 15.44
CA LYS A 30 -9.94 23.54 16.48
C LYS A 30 -9.67 22.06 16.23
N ALA A 31 -9.71 21.62 14.97
CA ALA A 31 -9.36 20.26 14.60
C ALA A 31 -7.88 19.99 14.89
N GLN A 32 -6.97 20.92 14.57
CA GLN A 32 -5.55 20.80 14.88
C GLN A 32 -5.30 20.68 16.38
N PHE A 33 -5.84 21.60 17.20
CA PHE A 33 -5.65 21.54 18.65
C PHE A 33 -6.20 20.25 19.28
N ALA A 34 -7.33 19.74 18.77
CA ALA A 34 -7.87 18.46 19.21
C ALA A 34 -6.98 17.29 18.77
N PHE A 35 -6.41 17.35 17.58
CA PHE A 35 -5.47 16.35 17.05
C PHE A 35 -4.21 16.27 17.91
N ASP A 36 -3.60 17.42 18.22
CA ASP A 36 -2.38 17.50 19.03
C ASP A 36 -2.58 17.00 20.47
N ARG A 37 -3.83 17.05 20.97
CA ARG A 37 -4.21 16.53 22.30
C ARG A 37 -4.65 15.06 22.29
N GLY A 38 -4.64 14.39 21.13
CA GLY A 38 -5.12 13.01 20.98
C GLY A 38 -6.65 12.85 21.13
N GLU A 39 -7.43 13.93 20.99
CA GLU A 39 -8.88 13.92 21.19
C GLU A 39 -9.63 13.50 19.90
N ASP A 40 -9.44 12.25 19.46
CA ASP A 40 -9.89 11.75 18.15
C ASP A 40 -11.34 12.12 17.78
N LYS A 41 -12.29 11.90 18.70
CA LYS A 41 -13.72 12.21 18.46
C LYS A 41 -13.95 13.70 18.18
N LYS A 42 -13.27 14.58 18.91
CA LYS A 42 -13.39 16.04 18.74
C LYS A 42 -12.72 16.46 17.44
N THR A 43 -11.55 15.91 17.13
CA THR A 43 -10.85 16.16 15.87
C THR A 43 -11.76 15.81 14.69
N THR A 44 -12.30 14.60 14.63
CA THR A 44 -13.20 14.15 13.56
C THR A 44 -14.44 15.04 13.45
N LYS A 45 -15.02 15.46 14.57
CA LYS A 45 -16.17 16.39 14.59
C LYS A 45 -15.85 17.75 13.98
N TYR A 46 -14.74 18.38 14.37
CA TYR A 46 -14.35 19.68 13.82
C TYR A 46 -13.91 19.58 12.37
N LEU A 47 -13.15 18.54 12.04
CA LEU A 47 -12.65 18.26 10.71
C LEU A 47 -13.77 18.05 9.70
N ARG A 48 -14.82 17.30 10.05
CA ARG A 48 -16.01 17.11 9.20
C ARG A 48 -16.68 18.43 8.85
N LYS A 49 -16.83 19.33 9.84
CA LYS A 49 -17.42 20.66 9.62
C LYS A 49 -16.52 21.55 8.77
N ALA A 50 -15.21 21.54 9.03
CA ALA A 50 -14.24 22.31 8.26
C ALA A 50 -14.25 21.86 6.79
N MET A 51 -14.06 20.57 6.53
CA MET A 51 -13.99 20.06 5.16
C MET A 51 -15.31 20.24 4.41
N ALA A 52 -16.47 20.11 5.07
CA ALA A 52 -17.76 20.37 4.44
C ALA A 52 -17.92 21.85 4.01
N LEU A 53 -17.46 22.80 4.84
CA LEU A 53 -17.44 24.22 4.46
C LEU A 53 -16.46 24.48 3.31
N GLY A 54 -15.30 23.85 3.36
CA GLY A 54 -14.30 23.94 2.30
C GLY A 54 -14.81 23.41 0.96
N SER A 55 -15.44 22.23 0.99
CA SER A 55 -16.09 21.57 -0.15
C SER A 55 -17.18 22.44 -0.76
N LYS A 56 -18.10 22.95 0.09
CA LYS A 56 -19.21 23.81 -0.34
C LYS A 56 -18.79 25.12 -0.99
N HIS A 57 -17.68 25.71 -0.53
CA HIS A 57 -17.24 27.04 -0.95
C HIS A 57 -15.96 27.05 -1.82
N GLY A 58 -15.40 25.88 -2.12
CA GLY A 58 -14.18 25.75 -2.93
C GLY A 58 -12.93 26.36 -2.29
N TYR A 59 -12.76 26.21 -0.97
CA TYR A 59 -11.65 26.83 -0.24
C TYR A 59 -10.33 26.07 -0.40
N PHE A 60 -9.61 26.33 -1.49
CA PHE A 60 -8.30 25.70 -1.73
C PHE A 60 -7.12 26.49 -1.15
N ASN A 61 -7.29 27.76 -0.81
CA ASN A 61 -6.23 28.64 -0.30
C ASN A 61 -6.82 29.67 0.68
N PHE A 62 -6.06 30.05 1.71
CA PHE A 62 -6.38 31.14 2.62
C PHE A 62 -5.08 31.71 3.24
N GLN A 63 -5.15 32.95 3.74
CA GLN A 63 -3.99 33.70 4.26
C GLN A 63 -3.20 32.97 5.37
N MET A 64 -3.83 32.11 6.17
CA MET A 64 -3.18 31.31 7.22
C MET A 64 -2.89 29.85 6.82
N TRP A 65 -2.71 29.57 5.52
CA TRP A 65 -2.43 28.22 5.05
C TRP A 65 -1.08 27.71 5.57
N ARG A 66 -1.11 26.66 6.40
CA ARG A 66 0.08 26.03 7.00
C ARG A 66 0.17 24.55 6.61
N PRO A 67 1.17 24.13 5.80
CA PRO A 67 1.34 22.73 5.40
C PRO A 67 1.49 21.76 6.58
N ASP A 68 2.23 22.15 7.62
CA ASP A 68 2.44 21.41 8.87
C ASP A 68 1.13 21.06 9.59
N VAL A 69 0.13 21.94 9.52
CA VAL A 69 -1.21 21.73 10.09
C VAL A 69 -2.11 20.96 9.13
N MET A 70 -2.08 21.31 7.84
CA MET A 70 -3.01 20.74 6.87
C MET A 70 -2.67 19.29 6.50
N VAL A 71 -1.39 18.89 6.54
CA VAL A 71 -0.97 17.51 6.23
C VAL A 71 -1.64 16.49 7.18
N PRO A 72 -1.51 16.57 8.52
CA PRO A 72 -2.14 15.62 9.44
C PRO A 72 -3.67 15.65 9.36
N LEU A 73 -4.27 16.83 9.17
CA LEU A 73 -5.73 16.97 9.04
C LEU A 73 -6.25 16.33 7.74
N CYS A 74 -5.57 16.53 6.62
CA CYS A 74 -5.93 15.88 5.36
C CYS A 74 -5.74 14.36 5.46
N MET A 75 -4.65 13.89 6.08
CA MET A 75 -4.44 12.46 6.35
C MET A 75 -5.59 11.87 7.15
N LYS A 76 -5.97 12.49 8.27
CA LYS A 76 -7.10 12.01 9.09
C LYS A 76 -8.42 12.07 8.32
N ALA A 77 -8.67 13.12 7.55
CA ALA A 77 -9.88 13.25 6.75
C ALA A 77 -9.98 12.12 5.70
N MET A 78 -8.87 11.80 5.04
CA MET A 78 -8.81 10.70 4.06
C MET A 78 -8.99 9.33 4.70
N ALA A 79 -8.40 9.09 5.88
CA ALA A 79 -8.57 7.86 6.64
C ALA A 79 -10.01 7.65 7.13
N GLU A 80 -10.70 8.73 7.51
CA GLU A 80 -12.07 8.71 8.04
C GLU A 80 -13.15 8.89 6.95
N GLY A 81 -12.77 8.95 5.67
CA GLY A 81 -13.71 9.12 4.56
C GLY A 81 -14.46 10.47 4.55
N ILE A 82 -13.86 11.52 5.09
CA ILE A 82 -14.47 12.85 5.21
C ILE A 82 -14.23 13.64 3.92
N GLU A 83 -15.31 14.00 3.20
CA GLU A 83 -15.27 14.89 2.02
C GLU A 83 -14.16 14.49 1.04
N VAL A 84 -14.06 13.18 0.73
CA VAL A 84 -12.91 12.57 0.08
C VAL A 84 -12.53 13.29 -1.23
N ASP A 85 -13.50 13.60 -2.08
CA ASP A 85 -13.23 14.25 -3.37
C ASP A 85 -12.64 15.66 -3.21
N TYR A 86 -13.20 16.45 -2.28
CA TYR A 86 -12.71 17.78 -1.96
C TYR A 86 -11.31 17.73 -1.34
N VAL A 87 -11.08 16.87 -0.35
CA VAL A 87 -9.77 16.72 0.29
C VAL A 87 -8.74 16.22 -0.72
N ARG A 88 -9.13 15.35 -1.64
CA ARG A 88 -8.28 14.89 -2.75
C ARG A 88 -7.84 16.04 -3.64
N GLU A 89 -8.78 16.89 -4.03
CA GLU A 89 -8.50 18.06 -4.86
C GLU A 89 -7.63 19.08 -4.12
N LEU A 90 -7.89 19.28 -2.82
CA LEU A 90 -7.10 20.13 -1.93
C LEU A 90 -5.65 19.66 -1.85
N ILE A 91 -5.42 18.36 -1.61
CA ILE A 91 -4.08 17.76 -1.58
C ILE A 91 -3.34 18.00 -2.89
N ARG A 92 -4.00 17.76 -4.04
CA ARG A 92 -3.43 17.95 -5.37
C ARG A 92 -3.08 19.41 -5.66
N LYS A 93 -4.03 20.33 -5.48
CA LYS A 93 -3.84 21.77 -5.77
C LYS A 93 -2.78 22.42 -4.88
N ARG A 94 -2.65 21.95 -3.64
CA ARG A 94 -1.75 22.53 -2.64
C ARG A 94 -0.48 21.74 -2.43
N ASN A 95 -0.29 20.67 -3.21
CA ASN A 95 0.91 19.85 -3.20
C ASN A 95 1.22 19.37 -1.76
N ILE A 96 0.16 18.98 -1.03
CA ILE A 96 0.21 18.52 0.36
C ILE A 96 0.81 17.12 0.35
N PHE A 97 2.04 16.98 0.84
CA PHE A 97 2.70 15.70 0.95
C PHE A 97 3.37 15.61 2.31
N PRO A 98 3.02 14.60 3.13
CA PRO A 98 3.75 14.37 4.37
C PRO A 98 5.18 13.96 4.05
N GLU A 99 6.10 14.29 4.95
CA GLU A 99 7.48 13.80 4.91
C GLU A 99 7.53 12.27 4.91
N ASN A 100 6.57 11.63 5.59
CA ASN A 100 6.32 10.20 5.56
C ASN A 100 4.96 9.92 4.87
N PRO A 101 4.94 9.40 3.63
CA PRO A 101 3.70 9.12 2.91
C PRO A 101 2.79 8.16 3.70
N PRO A 102 1.47 8.40 3.74
CA PRO A 102 0.57 7.62 4.57
C PRO A 102 0.18 6.36 3.80
N MET A 103 1.09 5.40 3.74
CA MET A 103 0.99 4.23 2.86
C MET A 103 -0.12 3.25 3.28
N ASP A 104 -0.66 3.40 4.50
CA ASP A 104 -1.82 2.66 4.99
C ASP A 104 -3.17 3.32 4.63
N ILE A 105 -3.13 4.51 4.02
CA ILE A 105 -4.31 5.22 3.54
C ILE A 105 -4.49 4.95 2.04
N ASN A 106 -5.29 3.93 1.73
CA ASN A 106 -5.61 3.52 0.35
C ASN A 106 -6.14 4.68 -0.53
N ASN A 107 -6.80 5.67 0.08
CA ASN A 107 -7.44 6.77 -0.64
C ASN A 107 -6.53 7.96 -0.94
N TRP A 108 -5.29 7.99 -0.43
CA TRP A 108 -4.40 9.12 -0.69
C TRP A 108 -4.16 9.30 -2.21
N PRO A 109 -4.17 10.54 -2.74
CA PRO A 109 -4.12 10.77 -4.18
C PRO A 109 -2.71 10.78 -4.74
N TRP A 110 -2.02 9.65 -4.65
CA TRP A 110 -0.79 9.49 -5.42
C TRP A 110 -1.09 9.63 -6.92
N PRO A 111 -0.37 10.51 -7.64
CA PRO A 111 -0.47 10.64 -9.08
C PRO A 111 -0.25 9.32 -9.82
N LEU A 112 0.66 8.48 -9.32
CA LEU A 112 0.93 7.13 -9.83
C LEU A 112 0.71 6.10 -8.74
N LYS A 113 -0.16 5.12 -9.00
CA LYS A 113 -0.27 3.89 -8.20
C LYS A 113 0.23 2.71 -9.03
N ILE A 114 1.08 1.89 -8.43
CA ILE A 114 1.67 0.71 -9.05
C ILE A 114 1.30 -0.50 -8.22
N TYR A 115 0.63 -1.46 -8.85
CA TYR A 115 0.25 -2.73 -8.26
C TYR A 115 1.14 -3.83 -8.81
N THR A 116 1.71 -4.63 -7.91
CA THR A 116 2.67 -5.71 -8.17
C THR A 116 2.41 -6.97 -7.35
N LEU A 117 1.53 -6.93 -6.35
CA LEU A 117 1.06 -8.12 -5.61
C LEU A 117 -0.11 -8.75 -6.35
N GLY A 118 0.22 -9.52 -7.38
CA GLY A 118 -0.65 -9.94 -8.48
C GLY A 118 -0.12 -9.40 -9.82
N ARG A 119 -0.99 -9.29 -10.82
CA ARG A 119 -0.62 -8.76 -12.15
C ARG A 119 -0.16 -7.30 -12.08
N LEU A 120 0.93 -6.99 -12.79
CA LEU A 120 1.44 -5.62 -12.89
C LEU A 120 0.39 -4.68 -13.46
N SER A 121 -0.01 -3.67 -12.68
CA SER A 121 -0.98 -2.66 -13.10
C SER A 121 -0.56 -1.26 -12.68
N LEU A 122 -0.64 -0.31 -13.61
CA LEU A 122 -0.25 1.08 -13.41
C LEU A 122 -1.47 1.99 -13.53
N PHE A 123 -1.71 2.84 -12.54
CA PHE A 123 -2.80 3.82 -12.56
C PHE A 123 -2.23 5.23 -12.45
N LYS A 124 -2.53 6.07 -13.45
CA LYS A 124 -2.26 7.50 -13.44
C LYS A 124 -3.52 8.26 -13.09
N ASP A 125 -3.49 8.98 -11.98
CA ASP A 125 -4.63 9.77 -11.47
C ASP A 125 -5.95 8.96 -11.37
N GLY A 126 -5.83 7.67 -11.06
CA GLY A 126 -6.95 6.73 -10.95
C GLY A 126 -7.38 6.08 -12.27
N LYS A 127 -6.75 6.41 -13.40
CA LYS A 127 -7.00 5.77 -14.69
C LYS A 127 -5.92 4.74 -15.00
N LEU A 128 -6.31 3.54 -15.42
CA LEU A 128 -5.37 2.50 -15.84
C LEU A 128 -4.54 3.01 -17.03
N ILE A 129 -3.22 2.91 -16.93
CA ILE A 129 -2.31 3.16 -18.04
C ILE A 129 -2.41 1.96 -18.98
N GLN A 130 -3.08 2.14 -20.10
CA GLN A 130 -3.10 1.14 -21.15
C GLN A 130 -1.86 1.30 -22.02
N PHE A 131 -1.12 0.21 -22.19
CA PHE A 131 -0.06 0.17 -23.19
C PHE A 131 -0.69 0.11 -24.58
N SER A 132 -0.13 0.85 -25.54
CA SER A 132 -0.48 0.69 -26.96
C SER A 132 -0.20 -0.74 -27.45
N ARG A 133 -0.57 -1.08 -28.69
CA ARG A 133 -0.51 -2.45 -29.28
C ARG A 133 0.78 -3.26 -29.00
N LYS A 134 1.91 -2.62 -28.68
CA LYS A 134 3.11 -3.28 -28.15
C LYS A 134 3.53 -2.68 -26.82
N VAL A 135 3.56 -3.49 -25.76
CA VAL A 135 4.09 -3.10 -24.44
C VAL A 135 5.57 -2.74 -24.59
N PRO A 136 6.02 -1.60 -24.07
CA PRO A 136 7.44 -1.23 -24.08
C PRO A 136 8.21 -2.12 -23.09
N GLN A 137 8.63 -3.30 -23.56
CA GLN A 137 9.20 -4.37 -22.73
C GLN A 137 10.38 -3.90 -21.88
N LYS A 138 11.38 -3.22 -22.47
CA LYS A 138 12.58 -2.78 -21.73
C LYS A 138 12.30 -1.68 -20.68
N PRO A 139 11.52 -0.63 -20.96
CA PRO A 139 11.08 0.31 -19.92
C PRO A 139 10.28 -0.32 -18.79
N ILE A 140 9.40 -1.29 -19.08
CA ILE A 140 8.63 -1.98 -18.04
C ILE A 140 9.49 -2.95 -17.24
N ALA A 141 10.44 -3.66 -17.87
CA ALA A 141 11.44 -4.46 -17.17
C ALA A 141 12.29 -3.59 -16.22
N LEU A 142 12.66 -2.38 -16.66
CA LEU A 142 13.33 -1.39 -15.82
C LEU A 142 12.50 -1.01 -14.59
N LEU A 143 11.19 -0.76 -14.76
CA LEU A 143 10.29 -0.48 -13.64
C LEU A 143 10.21 -1.67 -12.67
N LYS A 144 10.03 -2.89 -13.19
CA LYS A 144 9.98 -4.13 -12.39
C LYS A 144 11.27 -4.31 -11.58
N ALA A 145 12.43 -4.12 -12.22
CA ALA A 145 13.73 -4.20 -11.55
C ALA A 145 13.90 -3.14 -10.46
N LEU A 146 13.49 -1.89 -10.70
CA LEU A 146 13.51 -0.84 -9.67
C LEU A 146 12.67 -1.22 -8.45
N ILE A 147 11.47 -1.77 -8.66
CA ILE A 147 10.56 -2.18 -7.58
C ILE A 147 11.14 -3.38 -6.81
N ALA A 148 11.55 -4.42 -7.53
CA ALA A 148 12.05 -5.67 -6.98
C ALA A 148 13.36 -5.47 -6.18
N LEU A 149 14.28 -4.65 -6.70
CA LEU A 149 15.56 -4.39 -6.07
C LEU A 149 15.46 -3.31 -4.98
N GLY A 150 14.56 -2.33 -5.13
CA GLY A 150 14.32 -1.25 -4.17
C GLY A 150 13.57 -1.68 -2.91
N ALA A 151 12.84 -2.80 -2.98
CA ALA A 151 12.11 -3.39 -1.84
C ALA A 151 13.00 -3.64 -0.61
N LYS A 152 14.28 -4.05 -0.81
CA LYS A 152 15.21 -4.28 0.32
C LYS A 152 15.55 -3.00 1.09
N ASP A 153 15.61 -1.87 0.40
CA ASP A 153 16.01 -0.58 0.97
C ASP A 153 14.80 0.27 1.39
N ALA A 154 13.57 -0.11 1.00
CA ALA A 154 12.34 0.58 1.39
C ALA A 154 12.07 0.55 2.92
N SER A 155 12.63 -0.45 3.62
CA SER A 155 12.65 -0.54 5.09
C SER A 155 13.49 0.58 5.74
N ARG A 156 14.52 1.08 5.03
CA ARG A 156 15.49 2.07 5.54
C ARG A 156 15.33 3.47 4.95
N VAL A 157 14.85 3.57 3.72
CA VAL A 157 14.66 4.83 3.00
C VAL A 157 13.22 4.88 2.47
N ALA A 158 12.58 6.05 2.51
CA ALA A 158 11.19 6.26 2.08
C ALA A 158 10.90 5.85 0.62
N SER A 159 11.94 5.57 -0.17
CA SER A 159 11.85 5.66 -1.62
C SER A 159 12.46 4.51 -2.43
N GLY A 160 13.16 3.55 -1.81
CA GLY A 160 13.67 2.35 -2.49
C GLY A 160 14.70 2.65 -3.59
N ALA A 161 15.62 3.59 -3.35
CA ALA A 161 16.65 3.97 -4.31
C ALA A 161 17.62 2.82 -4.63
N VAL A 162 17.84 2.55 -5.92
CA VAL A 162 18.72 1.47 -6.42
C VAL A 162 19.90 2.09 -7.17
N SER A 163 21.11 1.53 -7.02
CA SER A 163 22.26 2.00 -7.81
C SER A 163 22.05 1.72 -9.30
N GLU A 164 22.50 2.65 -10.14
CA GLU A 164 22.44 2.47 -11.60
C GLU A 164 23.23 1.25 -12.08
N SER A 165 24.34 0.91 -11.40
CA SER A 165 25.17 -0.24 -11.74
C SER A 165 24.38 -1.53 -11.60
N LYS A 166 23.72 -1.71 -10.45
CA LYS A 166 22.92 -2.90 -10.16
C LYS A 166 21.76 -3.08 -11.13
N ILE A 167 21.16 -1.97 -11.59
CA ILE A 167 20.11 -2.01 -12.61
C ILE A 167 20.67 -2.43 -13.97
N ARG A 168 21.86 -1.91 -14.33
CA ARG A 168 22.54 -2.25 -15.58
C ARG A 168 22.97 -3.73 -15.61
N ASP A 169 23.62 -4.19 -14.54
CA ASP A 169 24.09 -5.58 -14.39
C ASP A 169 22.93 -6.58 -14.55
N VAL A 170 21.73 -6.22 -14.10
CA VAL A 170 20.56 -7.07 -14.14
C VAL A 170 19.87 -7.07 -15.51
N LEU A 171 19.68 -5.89 -16.12
CA LEU A 171 18.87 -5.76 -17.34
C LEU A 171 19.66 -5.84 -18.65
N TRP A 172 20.95 -5.53 -18.59
CA TRP A 172 21.88 -5.46 -19.72
C TRP A 172 23.28 -5.95 -19.30
N PRO A 173 23.44 -7.21 -18.87
CA PRO A 173 24.72 -7.76 -18.42
C PRO A 173 25.81 -7.70 -19.51
N ASP A 174 25.41 -7.81 -20.78
CA ASP A 174 26.32 -7.84 -21.93
C ASP A 174 26.71 -6.44 -22.45
N ALA A 175 26.15 -5.36 -21.87
CA ALA A 175 26.41 -4.00 -22.34
C ALA A 175 27.65 -3.41 -21.66
N GLU A 176 28.69 -3.11 -22.43
CA GLU A 176 29.95 -2.55 -21.92
C GLU A 176 29.98 -1.01 -21.94
N GLY A 177 30.73 -0.43 -20.97
CA GLY A 177 31.10 0.98 -20.93
C GLY A 177 29.95 1.98 -21.11
N ASP A 178 30.17 3.00 -21.93
CA ASP A 178 29.24 4.11 -22.18
C ASP A 178 27.92 3.67 -22.85
N ALA A 179 27.94 2.57 -23.61
CA ALA A 179 26.74 2.03 -24.26
C ALA A 179 25.69 1.58 -23.23
N SER A 180 26.14 1.04 -22.09
CA SER A 180 25.28 0.60 -21.00
C SER A 180 24.60 1.79 -20.30
N TYR A 181 25.34 2.88 -20.07
CA TYR A 181 24.80 4.11 -19.49
C TYR A 181 23.79 4.82 -20.42
N ASN A 182 24.11 4.92 -21.71
CA ASN A 182 23.22 5.50 -22.72
C ASN A 182 21.93 4.67 -22.88
N THR A 183 22.02 3.35 -22.79
CA THR A 183 20.86 2.46 -22.81
C THR A 183 19.97 2.68 -21.59
N LEU A 184 20.56 2.77 -20.40
CA LEU A 184 19.83 3.04 -19.16
C LEU A 184 19.10 4.40 -19.23
N THR A 185 19.81 5.48 -19.56
CA THR A 185 19.22 6.83 -19.63
C THR A 185 18.11 6.93 -20.68
N THR A 186 18.30 6.31 -21.84
CA THR A 186 17.26 6.21 -22.88
C THR A 186 16.02 5.48 -22.38
N ASN A 187 16.18 4.33 -21.70
CA ASN A 187 15.05 3.58 -21.15
C ASN A 187 14.38 4.30 -19.98
N LEU A 188 15.12 5.04 -19.15
CA LEU A 188 14.55 5.91 -18.11
C LEU A 188 13.67 7.00 -18.71
N ASN A 189 14.13 7.66 -19.77
CA ASN A 189 13.35 8.68 -20.46
C ASN A 189 12.09 8.09 -21.10
N ARG A 190 12.20 6.93 -21.75
CA ARG A 190 11.04 6.20 -22.28
C ARG A 190 10.06 5.80 -21.17
N LEU A 191 10.56 5.32 -20.03
CA LEU A 191 9.71 4.96 -18.89
C LEU A 191 8.96 6.18 -18.34
N ARG A 192 9.62 7.34 -18.21
CA ARG A 192 8.95 8.61 -17.83
C ARG A 192 7.83 8.96 -18.81
N GLN A 193 8.03 8.77 -20.11
CA GLN A 193 7.00 9.02 -21.13
C GLN A 193 5.82 8.04 -21.02
N VAL A 194 6.10 6.75 -20.79
CA VAL A 194 5.08 5.71 -20.61
C VAL A 194 4.22 5.98 -19.38
N ILE A 195 4.84 6.36 -18.26
CA ILE A 195 4.13 6.76 -17.03
C ILE A 195 3.41 8.09 -17.22
N GLY A 196 3.99 9.00 -18.01
CA GLY A 196 3.48 10.35 -18.24
C GLY A 196 3.57 11.27 -17.02
N ILE A 197 4.45 10.96 -16.07
CA ILE A 197 4.76 11.79 -14.88
C ILE A 197 6.28 11.88 -14.77
N GLU A 198 6.85 12.98 -15.25
CA GLU A 198 8.31 13.16 -15.31
C GLU A 198 8.99 13.04 -13.93
N LYS A 199 8.36 13.62 -12.90
CA LYS A 199 8.86 13.65 -11.51
C LYS A 199 8.72 12.31 -10.77
N ALA A 200 8.10 11.30 -11.37
CA ALA A 200 7.90 9.99 -10.78
C ALA A 200 9.21 9.21 -10.62
N ILE A 201 10.21 9.50 -11.45
CA ILE A 201 11.50 8.80 -11.44
C ILE A 201 12.63 9.81 -11.25
N LEU A 202 13.28 9.73 -10.10
CA LEU A 202 14.47 10.52 -9.79
C LEU A 202 15.72 9.74 -10.20
N PHE A 203 16.69 10.45 -10.75
CA PHE A 203 18.01 9.91 -11.05
C PHE A 203 19.06 10.92 -10.57
N GLN A 204 19.72 10.62 -9.45
CA GLN A 204 20.63 11.53 -8.77
C GLN A 204 21.80 10.75 -8.16
N LYS A 205 23.03 11.24 -8.32
CA LYS A 205 24.25 10.65 -7.73
C LYS A 205 24.40 9.13 -8.02
N GLY A 206 24.11 8.72 -9.26
CA GLY A 206 24.19 7.30 -9.67
C GLY A 206 23.13 6.38 -9.03
N ARG A 207 22.04 6.95 -8.51
CA ARG A 207 20.92 6.19 -7.95
C ARG A 207 19.61 6.57 -8.61
N ILE A 208 18.79 5.56 -8.85
CA ILE A 208 17.47 5.66 -9.47
C ILE A 208 16.42 5.32 -8.42
N GLU A 209 15.38 6.14 -8.36
CA GLU A 209 14.37 6.06 -7.31
C GLU A 209 12.97 6.37 -7.86
N LEU A 210 11.96 5.61 -7.42
CA LEU A 210 10.58 6.02 -7.60
C LEU A 210 10.22 7.04 -6.52
N ASN A 211 9.90 8.26 -6.96
CA ASN A 211 9.66 9.38 -6.06
C ASN A 211 8.42 9.10 -5.17
N PRO A 212 8.57 8.95 -3.84
CA PRO A 212 7.45 8.60 -2.95
C PRO A 212 6.37 9.69 -2.88
N ARG A 213 6.68 10.91 -3.33
CA ARG A 213 5.72 12.00 -3.48
C ARG A 213 4.73 11.74 -4.64
N TYR A 214 5.18 11.06 -5.69
CA TYR A 214 4.37 10.84 -6.89
C TYR A 214 3.91 9.40 -7.03
N CYS A 215 4.64 8.46 -6.42
CA CYS A 215 4.48 7.03 -6.63
C CYS A 215 4.07 6.34 -5.34
N TRP A 216 3.03 5.53 -5.44
CA TRP A 216 2.69 4.50 -4.47
C TRP A 216 2.88 3.14 -5.11
N VAL A 217 3.50 2.23 -4.37
CA VAL A 217 3.75 0.85 -4.80
C VAL A 217 3.22 -0.07 -3.70
N ASP A 218 2.36 -1.01 -4.05
CA ASP A 218 1.69 -1.91 -3.12
C ASP A 218 2.68 -2.78 -2.32
N ILE A 219 3.67 -3.40 -2.96
CA ILE A 219 4.71 -4.20 -2.30
C ILE A 219 5.47 -3.41 -1.23
N TRP A 220 5.84 -2.16 -1.52
CA TRP A 220 6.54 -1.31 -0.55
C TRP A 220 5.63 -0.89 0.60
N SER A 221 4.34 -0.70 0.32
CA SER A 221 3.34 -0.39 1.34
C SER A 221 3.09 -1.59 2.24
N PHE A 222 3.01 -2.80 1.68
CA PHE A 222 2.96 -4.06 2.40
C PHE A 222 4.18 -4.22 3.32
N GLU A 223 5.40 -4.09 2.80
CA GLU A 223 6.61 -4.25 3.61
C GLU A 223 6.70 -3.23 4.76
N ARG A 224 6.31 -1.96 4.52
CA ARG A 224 6.26 -0.93 5.57
C ARG A 224 5.22 -1.24 6.65
N LEU A 225 4.03 -1.71 6.28
CA LEU A 225 3.00 -2.12 7.25
C LEU A 225 3.53 -3.24 8.15
N LEU A 226 4.28 -4.19 7.58
CA LEU A 226 4.91 -5.24 8.35
C LEU A 226 5.99 -4.69 9.30
N ASP A 227 6.86 -3.81 8.83
CA ASP A 227 7.89 -3.19 9.66
C ASP A 227 7.27 -2.43 10.85
N GLN A 228 6.18 -1.68 10.61
CA GLN A 228 5.40 -1.02 11.67
C GLN A 228 4.74 -2.01 12.63
N ALA A 229 4.23 -3.14 12.12
CA ALA A 229 3.67 -4.18 12.97
C ALA A 229 4.77 -4.79 13.87
N TYR A 230 5.96 -5.03 13.32
CA TYR A 230 7.08 -5.58 14.07
C TYR A 230 7.64 -4.62 15.13
N SER A 231 7.66 -3.31 14.87
CA SER A 231 8.02 -2.32 15.89
C SER A 231 6.98 -2.23 17.01
N THR A 232 5.70 -2.13 16.66
CA THR A 232 4.58 -2.04 17.62
C THR A 232 4.51 -3.24 18.57
N LYS A 233 4.90 -4.43 18.11
CA LYS A 233 4.99 -5.62 18.97
C LYS A 233 5.98 -5.44 20.13
N ARG A 234 7.06 -4.68 19.92
CA ARG A 234 8.05 -4.38 20.97
C ARG A 234 7.48 -3.43 22.02
N ASP A 235 6.59 -2.53 21.59
CA ASP A 235 5.95 -1.53 22.44
C ASP A 235 4.74 -2.08 23.22
N GLY A 236 4.38 -3.36 23.02
CA GLY A 236 3.34 -4.06 23.78
C GLY A 236 1.90 -3.85 23.31
N ASP A 237 1.65 -3.03 22.28
CA ASP A 237 0.29 -2.80 21.75
C ASP A 237 -0.15 -3.95 20.80
N LYS A 238 -0.65 -5.04 21.41
CA LYS A 238 -1.12 -6.24 20.69
C LYS A 238 -2.27 -5.92 19.71
N LYS A 239 -3.13 -4.95 20.04
CA LYS A 239 -4.29 -4.60 19.20
C LYS A 239 -3.84 -3.90 17.92
N LYS A 240 -2.99 -2.88 18.04
CA LYS A 240 -2.42 -2.19 16.88
C LYS A 240 -1.53 -3.10 16.05
N HIS A 241 -0.78 -4.01 16.69
CA HIS A 241 -0.02 -5.05 15.97
C HIS A 241 -0.91 -5.87 15.04
N VAL A 242 -2.03 -6.40 15.56
CA VAL A 242 -2.99 -7.19 14.77
C VAL A 242 -3.59 -6.35 13.65
N GLN A 243 -4.05 -5.13 13.93
CA GLN A 243 -4.63 -4.24 12.92
C GLN A 243 -3.67 -3.95 11.75
N LEU A 244 -2.38 -3.75 12.03
CA LEU A 244 -1.37 -3.53 10.99
C LEU A 244 -1.14 -4.78 10.13
N LEU A 245 -1.15 -5.97 10.74
CA LEU A 245 -1.06 -7.23 10.01
C LEU A 245 -2.30 -7.47 9.14
N GLU A 246 -3.50 -7.14 9.63
CA GLU A 246 -4.75 -7.26 8.87
C GLU A 246 -4.71 -6.38 7.61
N LYS A 247 -4.33 -5.10 7.76
CA LYS A 247 -4.12 -4.19 6.62
C LYS A 247 -3.10 -4.72 5.62
N ALA A 248 -1.99 -5.30 6.09
CA ALA A 248 -0.97 -5.86 5.20
C ALA A 248 -1.52 -7.06 4.40
N VAL A 249 -2.28 -7.94 5.06
CA VAL A 249 -2.91 -9.10 4.41
C VAL A 249 -4.00 -8.68 3.43
N GLU A 250 -4.74 -7.62 3.70
CA GLU A 250 -5.75 -7.07 2.77
C GLU A 250 -5.14 -6.58 1.46
N MET A 251 -3.91 -6.05 1.49
CA MET A 251 -3.21 -5.53 0.31
C MET A 251 -2.61 -6.63 -0.59
N TYR A 252 -2.46 -7.84 -0.08
CA TYR A 252 -1.82 -8.95 -0.78
C TYR A 252 -2.86 -9.77 -1.55
N HIS A 253 -2.90 -9.60 -2.88
CA HIS A 253 -3.93 -10.21 -3.74
C HIS A 253 -3.41 -11.35 -4.63
N GLY A 254 -2.10 -11.53 -4.74
CA GLY A 254 -1.49 -12.55 -5.60
C GLY A 254 0.03 -12.53 -5.47
N ASP A 255 0.69 -13.45 -6.17
CA ASP A 255 2.15 -13.51 -6.18
C ASP A 255 2.77 -12.28 -6.84
N PHE A 256 4.02 -11.97 -6.48
CA PHE A 256 4.69 -10.79 -7.01
C PHE A 256 4.88 -10.90 -8.53
N LEU A 257 4.29 -9.95 -9.26
CA LEU A 257 4.26 -9.91 -10.73
C LEU A 257 3.65 -11.17 -11.36
N ASP A 258 2.59 -11.71 -10.74
CA ASP A 258 1.86 -12.88 -11.24
C ASP A 258 1.45 -12.74 -12.72
N GLY A 259 1.64 -13.81 -13.49
CA GLY A 259 1.38 -13.87 -14.93
C GLY A 259 2.41 -13.17 -15.83
N GLU A 260 3.46 -12.56 -15.26
CA GLU A 260 4.60 -12.06 -16.03
C GLU A 260 5.66 -13.17 -16.22
N GLU A 261 6.50 -13.04 -17.23
CA GLU A 261 7.67 -13.92 -17.41
C GLU A 261 8.60 -13.79 -16.19
N GLU A 262 9.02 -14.94 -15.64
CA GLU A 262 9.88 -14.98 -14.47
C GLU A 262 11.31 -14.58 -14.85
N GLU A 263 11.83 -13.57 -14.17
CA GLU A 263 13.17 -13.05 -14.39
C GLU A 263 14.04 -13.38 -13.17
N PHE A 264 15.35 -13.64 -13.35
CA PHE A 264 16.18 -14.11 -12.24
C PHE A 264 16.22 -13.15 -11.04
N TRP A 265 16.06 -11.84 -11.29
CA TRP A 265 16.05 -10.81 -10.26
C TRP A 265 14.73 -10.70 -9.50
N THR A 266 13.66 -11.37 -9.96
CA THR A 266 12.36 -11.40 -9.27
C THR A 266 12.22 -12.58 -8.33
N ILE A 267 12.94 -13.69 -8.55
CA ILE A 267 12.87 -14.93 -7.75
C ILE A 267 13.03 -14.66 -6.25
N SER A 268 14.19 -14.11 -5.84
CA SER A 268 14.48 -13.87 -4.41
C SER A 268 13.52 -12.85 -3.75
N PRO A 269 13.14 -11.73 -4.41
CA PRO A 269 12.04 -10.88 -3.94
C PRO A 269 10.72 -11.64 -3.75
N SER A 270 10.26 -12.41 -4.73
CA SER A 270 9.01 -13.18 -4.65
C SER A 270 9.01 -14.15 -3.47
N GLU A 271 10.07 -14.97 -3.32
CA GLU A 271 10.20 -15.90 -2.20
C GLU A 271 10.18 -15.18 -0.84
N ARG A 272 10.87 -14.05 -0.72
CA ARG A 272 10.89 -13.25 0.51
C ARG A 272 9.50 -12.73 0.85
N LEU A 273 8.74 -12.25 -0.15
CA LEU A 273 7.39 -11.73 0.04
C LEU A 273 6.41 -12.83 0.43
N ARG A 274 6.46 -13.97 -0.28
CA ARG A 274 5.73 -15.18 0.07
C ARG A 274 5.94 -15.57 1.53
N ASN A 275 7.19 -15.68 1.96
CA ASN A 275 7.52 -16.03 3.34
C ASN A 275 7.01 -14.99 4.36
N LYS A 276 7.11 -13.69 4.03
CA LYS A 276 6.54 -12.63 4.87
C LYS A 276 5.03 -12.75 4.97
N PHE A 277 4.33 -12.96 3.86
CA PHE A 277 2.87 -13.06 3.79
C PHE A 277 2.34 -14.27 4.56
N ILE A 278 2.89 -15.46 4.31
CA ILE A 278 2.52 -16.69 5.02
C ILE A 278 2.74 -16.51 6.53
N ARG A 279 3.87 -15.93 6.95
CA ARG A 279 4.13 -15.63 8.37
C ARG A 279 3.10 -14.68 8.97
N CYS A 280 2.58 -13.71 8.21
CA CYS A 280 1.55 -12.79 8.69
C CYS A 280 0.22 -13.50 8.89
N LEU A 281 -0.19 -14.33 7.94
CA LEU A 281 -1.39 -15.16 8.06
C LEU A 281 -1.27 -16.13 9.24
N SER A 282 -0.13 -16.81 9.38
CA SER A 282 0.14 -17.71 10.52
C SER A 282 -0.01 -17.00 11.87
N LYS A 283 0.44 -15.74 11.98
CA LYS A 283 0.26 -14.93 13.20
C LYS A 283 -1.17 -14.48 13.43
N LEU A 284 -1.86 -14.02 12.39
CA LEU A 284 -3.27 -13.62 12.50
C LEU A 284 -4.14 -14.81 12.88
N GLY A 285 -3.96 -15.96 12.21
CA GLY A 285 -4.62 -17.21 12.55
C GLY A 285 -4.34 -17.64 13.99
N SER A 286 -3.06 -17.65 14.41
CA SER A 286 -2.70 -17.98 15.81
C SER A 286 -3.36 -17.02 16.81
N TYR A 287 -3.41 -15.73 16.51
CA TYR A 287 -4.10 -14.75 17.35
C TYR A 287 -5.60 -15.05 17.45
N ARG A 288 -6.25 -15.43 16.35
CA ARG A 288 -7.68 -15.80 16.36
C ARG A 288 -7.91 -17.11 17.13
N GLU A 289 -7.05 -18.10 16.95
CA GLU A 289 -7.08 -19.37 17.70
C GLU A 289 -6.90 -19.16 19.21
N GLU A 290 -5.94 -18.33 19.64
CA GLU A 290 -5.72 -17.95 21.05
C GLU A 290 -7.00 -17.35 21.68
N ASN A 291 -7.77 -16.63 20.89
CA ASN A 291 -9.05 -16.02 21.30
C ASN A 291 -10.27 -16.93 21.03
N ARG A 292 -10.06 -18.21 20.70
CA ARG A 292 -11.10 -19.20 20.37
C ARG A 292 -12.01 -18.82 19.20
N GLN A 293 -11.53 -17.95 18.31
CA GLN A 293 -12.21 -17.54 17.09
C GLN A 293 -11.75 -18.41 15.90
N PHE A 294 -12.05 -19.70 15.94
CA PHE A 294 -11.51 -20.68 14.99
C PHE A 294 -12.00 -20.45 13.56
N GLU A 295 -13.24 -20.01 13.38
CA GLU A 295 -13.83 -19.69 12.07
C GLU A 295 -13.05 -18.54 11.40
N LYS A 296 -12.70 -17.49 12.16
CA LYS A 296 -11.87 -16.40 11.65
C LYS A 296 -10.43 -16.84 11.35
N ALA A 297 -9.91 -17.81 12.08
CA ALA A 297 -8.60 -18.39 11.80
C ALA A 297 -8.62 -19.17 10.49
N ILE A 298 -9.68 -19.95 10.25
CA ILE A 298 -9.95 -20.68 9.00
C ILE A 298 -9.92 -19.71 7.81
N ASP A 299 -10.58 -18.56 7.90
CA ASP A 299 -10.58 -17.55 6.84
C ASP A 299 -9.16 -17.11 6.46
N TYR A 300 -8.29 -16.84 7.45
CA TYR A 300 -6.90 -16.46 7.20
C TYR A 300 -6.09 -17.60 6.56
N TYR A 301 -6.27 -18.83 7.02
CA TYR A 301 -5.54 -19.98 6.45
C TYR A 301 -5.99 -20.29 5.02
N ASN A 302 -7.29 -20.25 4.74
CA ASN A 302 -7.82 -20.40 3.39
C ASN A 302 -7.31 -19.31 2.46
N LYS A 303 -7.31 -18.04 2.89
CA LYS A 303 -6.76 -16.93 2.10
C LYS A 303 -5.29 -17.17 1.71
N GLY A 304 -4.48 -17.71 2.61
CA GLY A 304 -3.09 -18.04 2.29
C GLY A 304 -2.94 -19.21 1.33
N ILE A 305 -3.78 -20.23 1.46
CA ILE A 305 -3.79 -21.40 0.59
C ILE A 305 -4.29 -21.04 -0.82
N GLU A 306 -5.19 -20.06 -0.95
CA GLU A 306 -5.63 -19.55 -2.25
C GLU A 306 -4.50 -18.90 -3.04
N VAL A 307 -3.57 -18.22 -2.35
CA VAL A 307 -2.42 -17.57 -2.98
C VAL A 307 -1.23 -18.52 -3.13
N TYR A 308 -0.98 -19.36 -2.11
CA TYR A 308 0.14 -20.29 -2.06
C TYR A 308 -0.33 -21.68 -1.62
N ASP A 309 -0.82 -22.45 -2.58
CA ASP A 309 -1.41 -23.76 -2.37
C ASP A 309 -0.41 -24.84 -1.88
N LEU A 310 0.89 -24.61 -2.03
CA LEU A 310 1.97 -25.45 -1.51
C LEU A 310 2.40 -25.09 -0.08
N ALA A 311 1.78 -24.09 0.57
CA ALA A 311 2.10 -23.70 1.94
C ALA A 311 1.56 -24.71 2.97
N GLU A 312 2.21 -25.87 3.09
CA GLU A 312 1.79 -26.99 3.94
C GLU A 312 1.54 -26.59 5.41
N GLU A 313 2.27 -25.63 5.95
CA GLU A 313 2.04 -25.14 7.32
C GLU A 313 0.66 -24.52 7.54
N LEU A 314 0.07 -23.90 6.51
CA LEU A 314 -1.29 -23.34 6.60
C LEU A 314 -2.33 -24.47 6.64
N TYR A 315 -2.13 -25.54 5.87
CA TYR A 315 -2.99 -26.72 5.92
C TYR A 315 -2.94 -27.40 7.29
N GLN A 316 -1.76 -27.49 7.92
CA GLN A 316 -1.62 -28.03 9.28
C GLN A 316 -2.50 -27.27 10.28
N ARG A 317 -2.48 -25.93 10.23
CA ARG A 317 -3.32 -25.10 11.12
C ARG A 317 -4.80 -25.18 10.76
N LEU A 318 -5.13 -25.21 9.48
CA LEU A 318 -6.50 -25.37 8.98
C LEU A 318 -7.13 -26.68 9.46
N ILE A 319 -6.40 -27.80 9.37
CA ILE A 319 -6.81 -29.11 9.92
C ILE A 319 -7.11 -29.02 11.42
N ILE A 320 -6.22 -28.36 12.18
CA ILE A 320 -6.42 -28.19 13.62
C ILE A 320 -7.68 -27.36 13.90
N CYS A 321 -7.92 -26.28 13.14
CA CYS A 321 -9.10 -25.42 13.34
C CYS A 321 -10.40 -26.17 13.03
N TYR A 322 -10.49 -26.90 11.91
CA TYR A 322 -11.68 -27.69 11.58
C TYR A 322 -11.98 -28.76 12.63
N TYR A 323 -10.95 -29.44 13.15
CA TYR A 323 -11.14 -30.38 14.25
C TYR A 323 -11.68 -29.69 15.52
N ARG A 324 -11.18 -28.49 15.85
CA ARG A 324 -11.60 -27.73 17.04
C ARG A 324 -13.06 -27.30 17.00
N ILE A 325 -13.62 -27.06 15.82
CA ILE A 325 -15.04 -26.74 15.63
C ILE A 325 -15.92 -27.98 15.41
N GLY A 326 -15.35 -29.20 15.45
CA GLY A 326 -16.08 -30.47 15.33
C GLY A 326 -16.32 -30.97 13.90
N CYS A 327 -15.69 -30.33 12.91
CA CYS A 327 -15.87 -30.62 11.49
C CYS A 327 -14.89 -31.69 10.98
N ASN A 328 -15.09 -32.96 11.38
CA ASN A 328 -14.19 -34.06 11.01
C ASN A 328 -14.15 -34.36 9.49
N ALA A 329 -15.25 -34.13 8.77
CA ALA A 329 -15.29 -34.29 7.32
C ALA A 329 -14.33 -33.31 6.63
N ASP A 330 -14.30 -32.05 7.09
CA ASP A 330 -13.39 -31.02 6.57
C ASP A 330 -11.93 -31.31 6.91
N VAL A 331 -11.64 -31.91 8.06
CA VAL A 331 -10.28 -32.39 8.40
C VAL A 331 -9.76 -33.36 7.33
N VAL A 332 -10.57 -34.35 6.95
CA VAL A 332 -10.24 -35.30 5.87
C VAL A 332 -10.15 -34.60 4.52
N GLY A 333 -11.08 -33.70 4.23
CA GLY A 333 -11.11 -32.93 2.97
C GLY A 333 -9.84 -32.11 2.75
N VAL A 334 -9.42 -31.35 3.77
CA VAL A 334 -8.21 -30.50 3.72
C VAL A 334 -6.94 -31.34 3.56
N TYR A 335 -6.81 -32.43 4.31
CA TYR A 335 -5.64 -33.32 4.19
C TYR A 335 -5.55 -33.95 2.79
N LYS A 336 -6.66 -34.46 2.24
CA LYS A 336 -6.70 -35.01 0.87
C LYS A 336 -6.43 -33.94 -0.19
N ARG A 337 -6.89 -32.71 0.01
CA ARG A 337 -6.56 -31.58 -0.89
C ARG A 337 -5.05 -31.34 -0.91
N LEU A 338 -4.41 -31.27 0.25
CA LEU A 338 -2.96 -31.11 0.35
C LEU A 338 -2.20 -32.23 -0.37
N GLU A 339 -2.60 -33.48 -0.17
CA GLU A 339 -1.99 -34.64 -0.85
C GLU A 339 -2.02 -34.48 -2.37
N LYS A 340 -3.18 -34.09 -2.92
CA LYS A 340 -3.34 -33.88 -4.36
C LYS A 340 -2.45 -32.75 -4.87
N VAL A 341 -2.41 -31.62 -4.17
CA VAL A 341 -1.64 -30.44 -4.58
C VAL A 341 -0.13 -30.72 -4.57
N LEU A 342 0.39 -31.30 -3.47
CA LEU A 342 1.81 -31.66 -3.36
C LEU A 342 2.23 -32.72 -4.39
N SER A 343 1.38 -33.72 -4.61
CA SER A 343 1.65 -34.75 -5.61
C SER A 343 1.66 -34.18 -7.03
N ALA A 344 0.75 -33.26 -7.35
CA ALA A 344 0.68 -32.66 -8.69
C ALA A 344 1.85 -31.71 -8.97
N ALA A 345 2.27 -30.91 -7.97
CA ALA A 345 3.31 -29.91 -8.15
C ALA A 345 4.74 -30.46 -8.14
N SER A 346 5.01 -31.51 -7.34
CA SER A 346 6.38 -31.99 -7.14
C SER A 346 6.49 -33.49 -6.92
N GLY A 347 5.40 -34.25 -7.07
CA GLY A 347 5.41 -35.70 -6.84
C GLY A 347 5.70 -36.10 -5.38
N ILE A 348 5.59 -35.16 -4.43
CA ILE A 348 5.89 -35.40 -3.02
C ILE A 348 4.60 -35.64 -2.23
N THR A 349 4.75 -36.27 -1.06
CA THR A 349 3.64 -36.52 -0.11
C THR A 349 3.73 -35.54 1.06
N PRO A 350 2.64 -35.34 1.84
CA PRO A 350 2.68 -34.51 3.03
C PRO A 350 3.80 -34.92 3.99
N SER A 351 4.38 -33.93 4.64
CA SER A 351 5.43 -34.11 5.65
C SER A 351 4.97 -35.04 6.78
N GLN A 352 5.96 -35.64 7.46
CA GLN A 352 5.70 -36.49 8.64
C GLN A 352 4.92 -35.73 9.73
N LYS A 353 5.22 -34.44 9.91
CA LYS A 353 4.50 -33.57 10.86
C LYS A 353 3.01 -33.50 10.53
N THR A 354 2.64 -33.29 9.26
CA THR A 354 1.24 -33.23 8.84
C THR A 354 0.54 -34.57 8.99
N LYS A 355 1.20 -35.67 8.59
CA LYS A 355 0.67 -37.04 8.78
C LYS A 355 0.39 -37.34 10.24
N GLN A 356 1.29 -36.95 11.15
CA GLN A 356 1.11 -37.11 12.59
C GLN A 356 -0.05 -36.27 13.14
N ILE A 357 -0.17 -35.00 12.72
CA ILE A 357 -1.30 -34.13 13.09
C ILE A 357 -2.61 -34.79 12.67
N PHE A 358 -2.72 -35.19 11.40
CA PHE A 358 -3.92 -35.83 10.87
C PHE A 358 -4.28 -37.11 11.63
N LYS A 359 -3.29 -38.01 11.83
CA LYS A 359 -3.50 -39.27 12.54
C LYS A 359 -3.97 -39.05 13.97
N ARG A 360 -3.32 -38.16 14.71
CA ARG A 360 -3.63 -37.85 16.12
C ARG A 360 -5.05 -37.32 16.31
N LEU A 361 -5.57 -36.56 15.35
CA LEU A 361 -6.88 -35.94 15.47
C LEU A 361 -8.02 -36.91 15.15
N LEU A 362 -7.85 -37.81 14.19
CA LEU A 362 -8.92 -38.72 13.75
C LEU A 362 -8.84 -40.15 14.30
N TYR A 363 -7.66 -40.63 14.68
CA TYR A 363 -7.44 -42.01 15.12
C TYR A 363 -6.80 -42.03 16.52
N LYS A 364 -7.58 -41.60 17.52
CA LYS A 364 -7.15 -41.59 18.93
C LYS A 364 -6.65 -42.94 19.42
#